data_AF-A0A5A7N8P0-F1
#
_entry.id   AF-A0A5A7N8P0-F1
#
_cell.length_a   1.000
_cell.length_b   1.000
_cell.length_c   1.000
_cell.angle_alpha   90.00
_cell.angle_beta   90.00
_cell.angle_gamma   90.00
#
_symmetry.space_group_name_H-M   'P 1'
#
loop_
_entity.id
_entity.type
_entity.pdbx_description
1 polymer ?
#
loop_
_entity_poly.entity_id
_entity_poly.type
_entity_poly.pdbx_seq_one_letter_code
_entity_poly.pdbx_strand_id
1 'polypeptide(L)'
;MTIGLFRSIFLPLIAVITLSACTSNSPADQRRARDNMTERLSQIPTVDISSRLYSQAIEMKRNGNCDGANPLFYRLANRGGGFELAQYHLADCLLRIATPSITNTDWLEGLIWLRRSAEAGAPEAQGLLAHLYATGPGDIANKTEAAMWFSLYEKNPARKKPGFSYALTPAQQAAIIKALDAETLAKGEALANQWQSTIWQPPSAGRLAPEAPRSEGGIDMLQPQ
;
A
#
# COMPACT_ATOMS: atom_id res chain seq x y z
N MET A 1 -26.55 -91.11 41.38
CA MET A 1 -26.57 -90.84 42.84
C MET A 1 -25.87 -89.50 43.07
N THR A 2 -26.68 -88.46 43.32
CA THR A 2 -26.42 -87.25 44.14
C THR A 2 -25.04 -86.56 44.23
N ILE A 3 -25.06 -85.25 43.92
CA ILE A 3 -24.45 -84.09 44.64
C ILE A 3 -22.90 -83.98 44.58
N GLY A 4 -22.23 -82.84 44.37
CA GLY A 4 -22.62 -81.44 44.16
C GLY A 4 -21.37 -80.52 44.19
N LEU A 5 -21.48 -79.38 43.50
CA LEU A 5 -20.87 -78.05 43.72
C LEU A 5 -19.38 -77.91 44.09
N PHE A 6 -18.63 -77.12 43.30
CA PHE A 6 -18.04 -75.85 43.76
C PHE A 6 -17.65 -74.96 42.57
N ARG A 7 -18.15 -73.71 42.58
CA ARG A 7 -17.86 -72.64 41.62
C ARG A 7 -16.56 -71.93 42.01
N SER A 8 -15.66 -71.68 41.06
CA SER A 8 -14.72 -70.55 41.14
C SER A 8 -14.76 -69.78 39.83
N ILE A 9 -15.16 -68.51 39.94
CA ILE A 9 -15.33 -67.53 38.87
C ILE A 9 -13.97 -66.88 38.62
N PHE A 10 -13.45 -67.03 37.40
CA PHE A 10 -12.33 -66.25 36.88
C PHE A 10 -12.83 -64.83 36.51
N LEU A 11 -12.27 -63.79 37.12
CA LEU A 11 -12.45 -62.40 36.71
C LEU A 11 -11.28 -62.00 35.79
N PRO A 12 -11.52 -61.50 34.56
CA PRO A 12 -10.45 -61.05 33.67
C PRO A 12 -9.99 -59.64 34.03
N LEU A 13 -8.67 -59.45 34.06
CA LEU A 13 -8.02 -58.15 34.24
C LEU A 13 -8.25 -57.30 32.98
N ILE A 14 -9.10 -56.26 33.08
CA ILE A 14 -9.26 -55.26 32.01
C ILE A 14 -8.10 -54.26 32.16
N ALA A 15 -7.20 -54.24 31.16
CA ALA A 15 -6.14 -53.25 31.05
C ALA A 15 -6.75 -51.87 30.76
N VAL A 16 -6.69 -50.98 31.75
CA VAL A 16 -7.06 -49.57 31.62
C VAL A 16 -5.97 -48.87 30.80
N ILE A 17 -6.25 -48.61 29.52
CA ILE A 17 -5.44 -47.72 28.70
C ILE A 17 -5.68 -46.30 29.19
N THR A 18 -4.69 -45.71 29.88
CA THR A 18 -4.73 -44.31 30.26
C THR A 18 -4.48 -43.45 29.03
N LEU A 19 -5.51 -42.73 28.58
CA LEU A 19 -5.35 -41.60 27.66
C LEU A 19 -4.47 -40.56 28.35
N SER A 20 -3.19 -40.48 27.96
CA SER A 20 -2.29 -39.42 28.38
C SER A 20 -2.86 -38.11 27.82
N ALA A 21 -3.47 -37.31 28.69
CA ALA A 21 -4.05 -36.03 28.35
C ALA A 21 -3.00 -35.14 27.65
N CYS A 22 -3.35 -34.63 26.47
CA CYS A 22 -2.65 -33.49 25.88
C CYS A 22 -2.56 -32.39 26.95
N THR A 23 -1.35 -31.97 27.29
CA THR A 23 -1.11 -30.91 28.28
C THR A 23 -1.84 -29.64 27.85
N SER A 24 -3.00 -29.39 28.44
CA SER A 24 -3.69 -28.11 28.30
C SER A 24 -2.88 -27.08 29.07
N ASN A 25 -2.16 -26.22 28.35
CA ASN A 25 -1.39 -25.14 28.97
C ASN A 25 -2.30 -24.32 29.88
N SER A 26 -1.91 -24.14 31.14
CA SER A 26 -2.70 -23.40 32.11
C SER A 26 -2.82 -21.93 31.70
N PRO A 27 -3.83 -21.18 32.18
CA PRO A 27 -3.91 -19.74 31.95
C PRO A 27 -2.66 -18.98 32.41
N ALA A 28 -1.92 -19.53 33.39
CA ALA A 28 -0.64 -18.98 33.84
C ALA A 28 0.49 -19.23 32.82
N ASP A 29 0.54 -20.40 32.20
CA ASP A 29 1.51 -20.72 31.13
C ASP A 29 1.26 -19.86 29.88
N GLN A 30 -0.01 -19.63 29.55
CA GLN A 30 -0.39 -18.75 28.46
C GLN A 30 -0.01 -17.28 28.74
N ARG A 31 -0.19 -16.80 29.98
CA ARG A 31 0.25 -15.46 30.40
C ARG A 31 1.77 -15.34 30.31
N ARG A 32 2.51 -16.32 30.87
CA ARG A 32 3.97 -16.35 30.83
C ARG A 32 4.51 -16.40 29.40
N ALA A 33 3.89 -17.17 28.51
CA ALA A 33 4.24 -17.21 27.09
C ALA A 33 4.00 -15.85 26.40
N ARG A 34 2.92 -15.14 26.76
CA ARG A 34 2.63 -13.79 26.26
C ARG A 34 3.64 -12.76 26.78
N ASP A 35 4.00 -12.84 28.05
CA ASP A 35 4.96 -11.92 28.68
C ASP A 35 6.36 -12.14 28.08
N ASN A 36 6.78 -13.40 27.93
CA ASN A 36 8.02 -13.77 27.25
C ASN A 36 8.03 -13.34 25.76
N MET A 37 6.89 -13.40 25.07
CA MET A 37 6.78 -12.89 23.70
C MET A 37 7.01 -11.38 23.67
N THR A 38 6.39 -10.65 24.59
CA THR A 38 6.52 -9.18 24.70
C THR A 38 7.96 -8.76 24.95
N GLU A 39 8.66 -9.49 25.82
CA GLU A 39 10.09 -9.30 26.09
C GLU A 39 10.98 -9.68 24.90
N ARG A 40 10.66 -10.74 24.17
CA ARG A 40 11.40 -11.10 22.94
C ARG A 40 11.20 -10.08 21.83
N LEU A 41 10.01 -9.50 21.70
CA LEU A 41 9.70 -8.44 20.74
C LEU A 41 10.47 -7.14 21.05
N SER A 42 10.70 -6.82 22.33
CA SER A 42 11.47 -5.64 22.72
C SER A 42 12.98 -5.79 22.49
N GLN A 43 13.46 -7.03 22.35
CA GLN A 43 14.86 -7.36 22.06
C GLN A 43 15.16 -7.54 20.55
N ILE A 44 14.15 -7.49 19.69
CA ILE A 44 14.37 -7.48 18.22
C ILE A 44 15.13 -6.19 17.88
N PRO A 45 16.30 -6.26 17.22
CA PRO A 45 17.12 -5.08 16.91
C PRO A 45 16.27 -3.99 16.25
N THR A 46 16.32 -2.81 16.86
CA THR A 46 15.19 -1.91 17.00
C THR A 46 15.08 -0.92 15.83
N VAL A 47 14.20 -1.28 14.88
CA VAL A 47 13.66 -0.44 13.80
C VAL A 47 14.72 0.03 12.79
N ASP A 48 14.70 -0.58 11.61
CA ASP A 48 15.37 -0.07 10.40
C ASP A 48 15.22 1.45 10.31
N ILE A 49 16.32 2.18 10.04
CA ILE A 49 16.34 3.64 9.96
C ILE A 49 15.22 4.13 9.04
N SER A 50 14.98 3.41 7.94
CA SER A 50 13.89 3.72 7.02
C SER A 50 12.51 3.63 7.66
N SER A 51 12.23 2.56 8.42
CA SER A 51 10.98 2.41 9.17
C SER A 51 10.78 3.54 10.19
N ARG A 52 11.83 3.95 10.90
CA ARG A 52 11.75 5.06 11.88
C ARG A 52 11.46 6.39 11.19
N LEU A 53 12.20 6.71 10.13
CA LEU A 53 11.99 7.92 9.33
C LEU A 53 10.57 7.94 8.74
N TYR A 54 10.10 6.79 8.25
CA TYR A 54 8.77 6.67 7.68
C TYR A 54 7.70 6.90 8.73
N SER A 55 7.76 6.22 9.88
CA SER A 55 6.81 6.40 10.98
C SER A 55 6.75 7.85 11.47
N GLN A 56 7.90 8.49 11.64
CA GLN A 56 7.98 9.90 12.04
C GLN A 56 7.34 10.83 10.99
N ALA A 57 7.64 10.63 9.71
CA ALA A 57 7.08 11.44 8.62
C ALA A 57 5.55 11.29 8.54
N ILE A 58 5.04 10.08 8.71
CA ILE A 58 3.60 9.79 8.75
C ILE A 58 2.93 10.50 9.92
N GLU A 59 3.53 10.51 11.10
CA GLU A 59 3.00 11.20 12.27
C GLU A 59 2.93 12.71 12.04
N MET A 60 4.02 13.32 11.52
CA MET A 60 4.05 14.74 11.17
C MET A 60 2.94 15.09 10.17
N LYS A 61 2.80 14.29 9.10
CA LYS A 61 1.74 14.45 8.11
C LYS A 61 0.33 14.33 8.70
N ARG A 62 0.08 13.34 9.58
CA ARG A 62 -1.21 13.17 10.26
C ARG A 62 -1.57 14.38 11.12
N ASN A 63 -0.58 15.03 11.68
CA ASN A 63 -0.73 16.26 12.47
C ASN A 63 -0.79 17.54 11.59
N GLY A 64 -0.89 17.39 10.26
CA GLY A 64 -0.96 18.51 9.32
C GLY A 64 0.39 19.16 8.99
N ASN A 65 1.50 18.66 9.54
CA ASN A 65 2.83 19.22 9.33
C ASN A 65 3.52 18.58 8.11
N CYS A 66 3.02 18.86 6.91
CA CYS A 66 3.62 18.37 5.68
C CYS A 66 5.00 18.99 5.41
N ASP A 67 5.21 20.26 5.77
CA ASP A 67 6.52 20.93 5.61
C ASP A 67 7.63 20.20 6.39
N GLY A 68 7.34 19.80 7.63
CA GLY A 68 8.28 19.01 8.45
C GLY A 68 8.43 17.55 7.99
N ALA A 69 7.39 16.97 7.38
CA ALA A 69 7.43 15.59 6.89
C ALA A 69 8.22 15.45 5.58
N ASN A 70 8.18 16.46 4.71
CA ASN A 70 8.78 16.44 3.37
C ASN A 70 10.27 16.03 3.38
N PRO A 71 11.16 16.59 4.23
CA PRO A 71 12.57 16.18 4.26
C PRO A 71 12.78 14.68 4.56
N LEU A 72 11.90 14.08 5.36
CA LEU A 72 11.96 12.65 5.69
C LEU A 72 11.45 11.81 4.52
N PHE A 73 10.33 12.21 3.91
CA PHE A 73 9.82 11.53 2.72
C PHE A 73 10.76 11.66 1.53
N TYR A 74 11.43 12.80 1.33
CA TYR A 74 12.48 12.95 0.31
C TYR A 74 13.59 11.92 0.47
N ARG A 75 14.11 11.74 1.69
CA ARG A 75 15.18 10.75 1.94
C ARG A 75 14.75 9.33 1.64
N LEU A 76 13.47 9.01 1.81
CA LEU A 76 12.92 7.69 1.58
C LEU A 76 12.55 7.48 0.11
N ALA A 77 11.81 8.41 -0.49
CA ALA A 77 11.38 8.37 -1.89
C ALA A 77 12.56 8.25 -2.86
N ASN A 78 13.66 8.95 -2.57
CA ASN A 78 14.89 8.90 -3.38
C ASN A 78 15.66 7.56 -3.29
N ARG A 79 15.23 6.61 -2.46
CA ARG A 79 15.83 5.26 -2.43
C ARG A 79 15.34 4.35 -3.56
N GLY A 80 14.31 4.77 -4.31
CA GLY A 80 13.79 4.01 -5.46
C GLY A 80 12.85 2.89 -5.06
N GLY A 81 13.03 1.72 -5.67
CA GLY A 81 12.16 0.56 -5.46
C GLY A 81 12.04 0.12 -4.00
N GLY A 82 10.83 -0.24 -3.59
CA GLY A 82 10.45 -0.54 -2.21
C GLY A 82 10.04 0.67 -1.37
N PHE A 83 10.17 1.89 -1.90
CA PHE A 83 9.79 3.14 -1.25
C PHE A 83 8.65 3.88 -1.96
N GLU A 84 7.82 3.15 -2.72
CA GLU A 84 6.69 3.66 -3.50
C GLU A 84 5.69 4.41 -2.63
N LEU A 85 5.44 3.92 -1.40
CA LEU A 85 4.57 4.61 -0.44
C LEU A 85 5.18 5.92 0.07
N ALA A 86 6.52 5.99 0.21
CA ALA A 86 7.18 7.25 0.55
C ALA A 86 7.12 8.24 -0.61
N GLN A 87 7.23 7.77 -1.86
CA GLN A 87 7.00 8.59 -3.06
C GLN A 87 5.57 9.14 -3.08
N TYR A 88 4.57 8.30 -2.80
CA TYR A 88 3.16 8.74 -2.66
C TYR A 88 2.98 9.78 -1.56
N HIS A 89 3.55 9.56 -0.37
CA HIS A 89 3.34 10.48 0.74
C HIS A 89 4.09 11.81 0.58
N LEU A 90 5.26 11.79 -0.06
CA LEU A 90 5.94 12.99 -0.50
C LEU A 90 5.05 13.79 -1.45
N ALA A 91 4.53 13.12 -2.48
CA ALA A 91 3.63 13.72 -3.45
C ALA A 91 2.39 14.33 -2.80
N ASP A 92 1.66 13.56 -1.99
CA ASP A 92 0.45 14.03 -1.31
C ASP A 92 0.74 15.24 -0.40
N CYS A 93 1.90 15.30 0.26
CA CYS A 93 2.26 16.48 1.04
C CYS A 93 2.58 17.70 0.19
N LEU A 94 3.39 17.57 -0.87
CA LEU A 94 3.71 18.67 -1.79
C LEU A 94 2.46 19.24 -2.45
N LEU A 95 1.56 18.36 -2.92
CA LEU A 95 0.31 18.73 -3.58
C LEU A 95 -0.68 19.45 -2.65
N ARG A 96 -0.61 19.20 -1.33
CA ARG A 96 -1.47 19.82 -0.31
C ARG A 96 -1.04 21.23 0.08
N ILE A 97 0.27 21.49 0.08
CA ILE A 97 0.83 22.78 0.52
C ILE A 97 1.00 23.78 -0.64
N ALA A 98 1.04 23.28 -1.88
CA ALA A 98 1.24 24.10 -3.08
C ALA A 98 -0.08 24.40 -3.82
N THR A 99 -0.09 25.49 -4.59
CA THR A 99 -1.23 25.84 -5.46
C THR A 99 -1.28 24.90 -6.68
N PRO A 100 -2.45 24.31 -7.02
CA PRO A 100 -2.59 23.46 -8.20
C PRO A 100 -2.31 24.19 -9.51
N SER A 101 -1.15 23.95 -10.10
CA SER A 101 -0.80 24.29 -11.48
C SER A 101 0.50 23.58 -11.88
N ILE A 102 0.64 23.23 -13.16
CA ILE A 102 1.92 22.71 -13.69
C ILE A 102 3.02 23.78 -13.71
N THR A 103 2.66 25.06 -13.57
CA THR A 103 3.62 26.17 -13.49
C THR A 103 4.14 26.42 -12.07
N ASN A 104 3.49 25.85 -11.05
CA ASN A 104 3.97 25.86 -9.68
C ASN A 104 4.97 24.70 -9.51
N THR A 105 6.22 25.02 -9.18
CA THR A 105 7.32 24.04 -9.12
C THR A 105 7.09 22.96 -8.06
N ASP A 106 6.62 23.32 -6.87
CA ASP A 106 6.42 22.37 -5.77
C ASP A 106 5.25 21.44 -6.09
N TRP A 107 4.20 22.00 -6.70
CA TRP A 107 3.04 21.21 -7.13
C TRP A 107 3.41 20.25 -8.25
N LEU A 108 4.14 20.73 -9.27
CA LEU A 108 4.65 19.90 -10.36
C LEU A 108 5.55 18.78 -9.86
N GLU A 109 6.45 19.07 -8.92
CA GLU A 109 7.26 18.04 -8.27
C GLU A 109 6.39 17.00 -7.55
N GLY A 110 5.34 17.45 -6.85
CA GLY A 110 4.33 16.58 -6.25
C GLY A 110 3.72 15.62 -7.27
N LEU A 111 3.32 16.09 -8.45
CA LEU A 111 2.83 15.20 -9.52
C LEU A 111 3.87 14.21 -10.01
N ILE A 112 5.12 14.62 -10.16
CA ILE A 112 6.18 13.74 -10.63
C ILE A 112 6.37 12.56 -9.66
N TRP A 113 6.42 12.83 -8.36
CA TRP A 113 6.49 11.78 -7.35
C TRP A 113 5.23 10.92 -7.30
N LEU A 114 4.05 11.53 -7.51
CA LEU A 114 2.79 10.80 -7.55
C LEU A 114 2.77 9.81 -8.72
N ARG A 115 3.18 10.27 -9.90
CA ARG A 115 3.28 9.46 -11.12
C ARG A 115 4.22 8.28 -10.92
N ARG A 116 5.42 8.49 -10.36
CA ARG A 116 6.36 7.41 -10.05
C ARG A 116 5.76 6.33 -9.15
N SER A 117 5.04 6.74 -8.11
CA SER A 117 4.39 5.81 -7.20
C SER A 117 3.24 5.04 -7.88
N ALA A 118 2.44 5.72 -8.71
CA ALA A 118 1.34 5.09 -9.44
C ALA A 118 1.83 4.13 -10.53
N GLU A 119 2.90 4.48 -11.24
CA GLU A 119 3.60 3.63 -12.21
C GLU A 119 4.19 2.38 -11.55
N ALA A 120 4.63 2.49 -10.29
CA ALA A 120 5.07 1.32 -9.52
C ALA A 120 3.90 0.46 -9.00
N GLY A 121 2.65 0.87 -9.26
CA GLY A 121 1.46 0.10 -8.90
C GLY A 121 0.87 0.41 -7.52
N ALA A 122 1.28 1.51 -6.88
CA ALA A 122 0.70 1.91 -5.59
C ALA A 122 -0.76 2.36 -5.80
N PRO A 123 -1.77 1.66 -5.24
CA PRO A 123 -3.16 2.01 -5.45
C PRO A 123 -3.51 3.41 -4.94
N GLU A 124 -2.88 3.87 -3.86
CA GLU A 124 -3.08 5.22 -3.33
C GLU A 124 -2.75 6.30 -4.38
N ALA A 125 -1.61 6.14 -5.05
CA ALA A 125 -1.14 7.07 -6.05
C ALA A 125 -1.96 6.98 -7.36
N GLN A 126 -2.32 5.76 -7.78
CA GLN A 126 -3.21 5.56 -8.94
C GLN A 126 -4.56 6.26 -8.73
N GLY A 127 -5.16 6.11 -7.55
CA GLY A 127 -6.42 6.77 -7.21
C GLY A 127 -6.27 8.30 -7.20
N LEU A 128 -5.23 8.82 -6.56
CA LEU A 128 -5.03 10.27 -6.48
C LEU A 128 -4.74 10.89 -7.86
N LEU A 129 -3.94 10.26 -8.74
CA LEU A 129 -3.77 10.73 -10.13
C LEU A 129 -5.07 10.74 -10.88
N ALA A 130 -5.87 9.68 -10.78
CA ALA A 130 -7.18 9.61 -11.41
C ALA A 130 -8.07 10.79 -10.99
N HIS A 131 -8.08 11.11 -9.69
CA HIS A 131 -8.84 12.23 -9.17
C HIS A 131 -8.31 13.57 -9.70
N LEU A 132 -7.00 13.82 -9.62
CA LEU A 132 -6.39 15.07 -10.06
C LEU A 132 -6.59 15.31 -11.56
N TYR A 133 -6.44 14.29 -12.39
CA TYR A 133 -6.66 14.42 -13.83
C TYR A 133 -8.14 14.52 -14.22
N ALA A 134 -9.05 13.94 -13.42
CA ALA A 134 -10.48 14.07 -13.66
C ALA A 134 -11.01 15.45 -13.26
N THR A 135 -10.55 16.03 -12.16
CA THR A 135 -11.18 17.20 -11.52
C THR A 135 -10.27 18.41 -11.36
N GLY A 136 -9.00 18.29 -11.73
CA GLY A 136 -8.03 19.39 -11.66
C GLY A 136 -8.32 20.53 -12.64
N PRO A 137 -7.60 21.65 -12.51
CA PRO A 137 -7.67 22.77 -13.46
C PRO A 137 -7.21 22.33 -14.86
N GLY A 138 -7.55 23.12 -15.88
CA GLY A 138 -7.36 22.72 -17.29
C GLY A 138 -5.91 22.43 -17.69
N ASP A 139 -4.93 23.03 -17.02
CA ASP A 139 -3.49 22.78 -17.22
C ASP A 139 -3.01 21.47 -16.58
N ILE A 140 -3.81 20.88 -15.69
CA ILE A 140 -3.56 19.58 -15.04
C ILE A 140 -4.47 18.49 -15.62
N ALA A 141 -5.71 18.83 -16.00
CA ALA A 141 -6.73 17.88 -16.37
C ALA A 141 -6.34 17.05 -17.61
N ASN A 142 -6.51 15.73 -17.50
CA ASN A 142 -6.33 14.80 -18.62
C ASN A 142 -7.33 13.64 -18.45
N LYS A 143 -8.49 13.75 -19.11
CA LYS A 143 -9.62 12.83 -18.90
C LYS A 143 -9.30 11.39 -19.31
N THR A 144 -8.53 11.20 -20.38
CA THR A 144 -8.11 9.88 -20.86
C THR A 144 -7.18 9.20 -19.84
N GLU A 145 -6.19 9.93 -19.34
CA GLU A 145 -5.33 9.40 -18.28
C GLU A 145 -6.09 9.19 -16.97
N ALA A 146 -7.01 10.10 -16.62
CA ALA A 146 -7.85 9.93 -15.44
C ALA A 146 -8.62 8.60 -15.49
N ALA A 147 -9.23 8.28 -16.63
CA ALA A 147 -9.93 7.02 -16.85
C ALA A 147 -9.00 5.80 -16.76
N MET A 148 -7.80 5.90 -17.33
CA MET A 148 -6.79 4.83 -17.25
C MET A 148 -6.37 4.57 -15.81
N TRP A 149 -5.93 5.60 -15.09
CA TRP A 149 -5.52 5.48 -13.68
C TRP A 149 -6.66 5.02 -12.79
N PHE A 150 -7.89 5.46 -13.06
CA PHE A 150 -9.07 5.00 -12.33
C PHE A 150 -9.34 3.51 -12.56
N SER A 151 -9.20 3.02 -13.80
CA SER A 151 -9.33 1.60 -14.13
C SER A 151 -8.25 0.76 -13.41
N LEU A 152 -7.00 1.23 -13.42
CA LEU A 152 -5.89 0.58 -12.71
C LEU A 152 -6.14 0.54 -11.20
N TYR A 153 -6.53 1.68 -10.61
CA TYR A 153 -6.93 1.76 -9.20
C TYR A 153 -8.04 0.76 -8.88
N GLU A 154 -9.12 0.72 -9.67
CA GLU A 154 -10.25 -0.16 -9.39
C GLU A 154 -9.88 -1.65 -9.44
N LYS A 155 -9.04 -2.02 -10.40
CA LYS A 155 -8.55 -3.40 -10.59
C LYS A 155 -7.40 -3.77 -9.65
N ASN A 156 -6.80 -2.82 -8.93
CA ASN A 156 -5.62 -3.06 -8.11
C ASN A 156 -5.94 -3.98 -6.90
N PRO A 157 -5.36 -5.19 -6.83
CA PRO A 157 -5.67 -6.15 -5.76
C PRO A 157 -5.19 -5.69 -4.38
N ALA A 158 -4.21 -4.79 -4.30
CA ALA A 158 -3.69 -4.29 -3.02
C ALA A 158 -4.74 -3.50 -2.22
N ARG A 159 -5.75 -2.92 -2.89
CA ARG A 159 -6.88 -2.23 -2.22
C ARG A 159 -7.71 -3.12 -1.32
N LYS A 160 -7.74 -4.43 -1.60
CA LYS A 160 -8.54 -5.41 -0.85
C LYS A 160 -7.80 -5.96 0.38
N LYS A 161 -6.53 -5.59 0.56
CA LYS A 161 -5.72 -6.07 1.69
C LYS A 161 -6.17 -5.37 2.99
N PRO A 162 -6.26 -6.11 4.12
CA PRO A 162 -6.52 -5.50 5.41
C PRO A 162 -5.49 -4.41 5.74
N GLY A 163 -5.94 -3.30 6.34
CA GLY A 163 -5.07 -2.17 6.68
C GLY A 163 -4.86 -1.15 5.55
N PHE A 164 -5.41 -1.37 4.37
CA PHE A 164 -5.49 -0.33 3.34
C PHE A 164 -6.35 0.84 3.84
N SER A 165 -5.70 1.96 4.14
CA SER A 165 -6.33 3.13 4.80
C SER A 165 -6.59 4.30 3.86
N TYR A 166 -6.03 4.29 2.65
CA TYR A 166 -5.97 5.46 1.77
C TYR A 166 -6.67 5.19 0.43
N ALA A 167 -7.97 4.88 0.54
CA ALA A 167 -8.85 4.80 -0.61
C ALA A 167 -9.28 6.20 -1.06
N LEU A 168 -9.56 6.34 -2.37
CA LEU A 168 -10.45 7.41 -2.83
C LEU A 168 -11.72 7.39 -2.00
N THR A 169 -12.10 8.54 -1.45
CA THR A 169 -13.37 8.70 -0.74
C THR A 169 -14.53 8.45 -1.71
N PRO A 170 -15.71 8.03 -1.23
CA PRO A 170 -16.90 7.90 -2.09
C PRO A 170 -17.20 9.16 -2.90
N ALA A 171 -16.98 10.34 -2.30
CA ALA A 171 -17.14 11.62 -2.98
C ALA A 171 -16.13 11.82 -4.12
N GLN A 172 -14.86 11.44 -3.93
CA GLN A 172 -13.86 11.53 -4.99
C GLN A 172 -14.14 10.54 -6.13
N GLN A 173 -14.55 9.30 -5.82
CA GLN A 173 -14.96 8.33 -6.85
C GLN A 173 -16.14 8.86 -7.66
N ALA A 174 -17.17 9.39 -6.99
CA ALA A 174 -18.32 9.98 -7.67
C ALA A 174 -17.93 11.19 -8.54
N ALA A 175 -16.98 12.01 -8.08
CA ALA A 175 -16.47 13.14 -8.86
C ALA A 175 -15.72 12.69 -10.11
N ILE A 176 -14.92 11.63 -10.03
CA ILE A 176 -14.26 11.03 -11.20
C ILE A 176 -15.30 10.49 -12.18
N ILE A 177 -16.26 9.68 -11.72
CA ILE A 177 -17.30 9.10 -12.57
C ILE A 177 -18.14 10.18 -13.25
N LYS A 178 -18.49 11.25 -12.54
CA LYS A 178 -19.21 12.39 -13.11
C LYS A 178 -18.39 13.14 -14.16
N ALA A 179 -17.07 13.15 -14.03
CA ALA A 179 -16.15 13.90 -14.86
C ALA A 179 -15.73 13.18 -16.15
N LEU A 180 -16.10 11.91 -16.31
CA LEU A 180 -15.70 11.03 -17.42
C LEU A 180 -16.94 10.46 -18.14
N ASP A 181 -16.97 10.56 -19.45
CA ASP A 181 -18.00 9.91 -20.27
C ASP A 181 -17.64 8.46 -20.61
N ALA A 182 -18.60 7.73 -21.19
CA ALA A 182 -18.44 6.32 -21.52
C ALA A 182 -17.31 6.06 -22.54
N GLU A 183 -17.11 6.97 -23.49
CA GLU A 183 -16.05 6.85 -24.50
C GLU A 183 -14.67 6.99 -23.85
N THR A 184 -14.50 7.98 -22.97
CA THR A 184 -13.27 8.22 -22.24
C THR A 184 -12.95 7.06 -21.31
N LEU A 185 -13.95 6.52 -20.61
CA LEU A 185 -13.79 5.32 -19.79
C LEU A 185 -13.30 4.12 -20.60
N ALA A 186 -13.87 3.87 -21.78
CA ALA A 186 -13.45 2.78 -22.65
C ALA A 186 -12.00 2.95 -23.16
N LYS A 187 -11.62 4.18 -23.55
CA LYS A 187 -10.23 4.50 -23.94
C LYS A 187 -9.25 4.28 -22.79
N GLY A 188 -9.58 4.79 -21.60
CA GLY A 188 -8.76 4.63 -20.41
C GLY A 188 -8.60 3.16 -20.01
N GLU A 189 -9.67 2.36 -20.08
CA GLU A 189 -9.59 0.92 -19.82
C GLU A 189 -8.70 0.19 -20.84
N ALA A 190 -8.79 0.54 -22.13
CA ALA A 190 -7.91 -0.05 -23.14
C ALA A 190 -6.43 0.24 -22.86
N LEU A 191 -6.10 1.45 -22.41
CA LEU A 191 -4.75 1.82 -21.98
C LEU A 191 -4.33 1.06 -20.70
N ALA A 192 -5.22 0.97 -19.72
CA ALA A 192 -4.97 0.24 -18.47
C ALA A 192 -4.68 -1.24 -18.71
N ASN A 193 -5.31 -1.86 -19.71
CA ASN A 193 -5.07 -3.26 -20.07
C ASN A 193 -3.68 -3.49 -20.72
N GLN A 194 -3.05 -2.43 -21.24
CA GLN A 194 -1.71 -2.48 -21.82
C GLN A 194 -0.62 -2.03 -20.82
N TRP A 195 -1.04 -1.46 -19.70
CA TRP A 195 -0.13 -0.91 -18.71
C TRP A 195 0.71 -2.00 -18.04
N GLN A 196 1.98 -1.68 -17.84
CA GLN A 196 2.92 -2.49 -17.08
C GLN A 196 3.55 -1.64 -15.99
N SER A 197 3.67 -2.21 -14.79
CA SER A 197 4.26 -1.50 -13.67
C SER A 197 5.73 -1.19 -13.94
N THR A 198 6.13 0.06 -13.67
CA THR A 198 7.50 0.52 -13.78
C THR A 198 7.95 1.10 -12.45
N ILE A 199 9.03 0.55 -11.89
CA ILE A 199 9.60 1.01 -10.62
C ILE A 199 10.66 2.06 -10.93
N TRP A 200 10.46 3.28 -10.44
CA TRP A 200 11.45 4.33 -10.58
C TRP A 200 12.72 4.01 -9.79
N GLN A 201 13.87 4.20 -10.44
CA GLN A 201 15.20 4.04 -9.84
C GLN A 201 15.90 5.40 -9.81
N PRO A 202 16.57 5.75 -8.69
CA PRO A 202 17.35 6.98 -8.63
C PRO A 202 18.52 6.90 -9.62
N PRO A 203 18.95 8.04 -10.19
CA PRO A 203 20.17 8.09 -11.00
C PRO A 203 21.35 7.51 -10.22
N SER A 204 22.12 6.62 -10.85
CA SER A 204 23.37 6.14 -10.27
C SER A 204 24.34 7.31 -10.15
N ALA A 205 25.03 7.45 -9.00
CA ALA A 205 26.04 8.48 -8.79
C ALA A 205 27.17 8.33 -9.83
N GLY A 206 27.05 9.02 -10.97
CA GLY A 206 27.94 8.87 -12.12
C GLY A 206 27.25 8.84 -13.49
N ARG A 207 25.93 8.65 -13.55
CA ARG A 207 25.12 9.04 -14.71
C ARG A 207 24.38 10.31 -14.35
N LEU A 208 24.64 11.41 -15.08
CA LEU A 208 23.69 12.52 -15.17
C LEU A 208 22.29 11.91 -15.31
N ALA A 209 21.34 12.41 -14.52
CA ALA A 209 19.97 11.92 -14.53
C ALA A 209 19.54 11.64 -15.98
N PRO A 210 19.01 10.45 -16.31
CA PRO A 210 18.43 10.29 -17.62
C PRO A 210 17.42 11.44 -17.79
N GLU A 211 17.55 12.19 -18.88
CA GLU A 211 16.55 13.16 -19.30
C GLU A 211 15.17 12.56 -19.06
N ALA A 212 14.25 13.40 -18.57
CA ALA A 212 12.84 13.04 -18.37
C ALA A 212 12.41 12.05 -19.45
N PRO A 213 11.77 10.92 -19.08
CA PRO A 213 11.52 9.85 -20.02
C PRO A 213 10.94 10.43 -21.31
N ARG A 214 11.70 10.29 -22.42
CA ARG A 214 11.09 10.46 -23.73
C ARG A 214 9.89 9.53 -23.74
N SER A 215 8.75 10.10 -24.09
CA SER A 215 7.43 9.50 -24.27
C SER A 215 7.43 8.45 -25.38
N GLU A 216 8.36 7.49 -25.35
CA GLU A 216 8.36 6.35 -26.27
C GLU A 216 7.37 5.32 -25.73
N GLY A 217 6.10 5.61 -25.98
CA GLY A 217 4.96 4.74 -25.68
C GLY A 217 3.96 5.31 -24.69
N GLY A 218 3.57 6.58 -24.82
CA GLY A 218 2.46 7.12 -24.03
C GLY A 218 2.36 8.65 -24.02
N ILE A 219 1.73 9.18 -25.07
CA ILE A 219 1.03 10.47 -25.11
C ILE A 219 1.90 11.72 -24.87
N ASP A 220 2.26 12.32 -26.00
CA ASP A 220 2.48 13.73 -26.27
C ASP A 220 2.09 14.68 -25.11
N MET A 221 3.07 15.01 -24.25
CA MET A 221 3.00 16.23 -23.47
C MET A 221 3.29 17.39 -24.43
N LEU A 222 2.28 18.24 -24.63
CA LEU A 222 2.27 19.50 -25.39
C LEU A 222 1.93 19.39 -26.87
N GLN A 223 0.64 19.54 -27.24
CA GLN A 223 0.20 20.58 -28.20
C GLN A 223 -1.32 20.87 -28.05
N PRO A 224 -1.73 22.15 -27.88
CA PRO A 224 -3.10 22.57 -28.16
C PRO A 224 -3.26 22.81 -29.68
N GLN A 225 -4.28 22.21 -30.28
CA GLN A 225 -4.90 22.65 -31.54
C GLN A 225 -6.41 22.78 -31.29
#